data_AF-A0A6V7KUM7-F1
#
_entry.id   AF-A0A6V7KUM7-F1
#
_cell.length_a   1.000
_cell.length_b   1.000
_cell.length_c   1.000
_cell.angle_alpha   90.00
_cell.angle_beta   90.00
_cell.angle_gamma   90.00
#
_symmetry.space_group_name_H-M   'P 1'
#
loop_
_entity.id
_entity.type
_entity.pdbx_description
1 polymer ?
#
loop_
_entity_poly.entity_id
_entity_poly.type
_entity_poly.pdbx_seq_one_letter_code
_entity_poly.pdbx_strand_id
1 'polypeptide(L)'
;YEDELIERIVVPYLQHVDADPDITIRNVAANLLVDLCLECETKRCLELLDILEKIISKPFLSDTPITADADIKDIKTAVAGVIRILATKIYTLPSSHAIRAYRILVNHLEQHYKEPHIFHELSTIRYLVFECFLKIRANSLYHLGYPETASGTVTHFSPYLVLEHAPQPPERLTSTTSTTGGSSPPPPLSPAPHQQISCQTTHLSLAHACKAVISCIKQEKDWKVLQLILREMPQ
;
A
#
# COMPACT_ATOMS: atom_id res chain seq x y z
N TYR A 1 0.03 25.67 -2.56
CA TYR A 1 -1.40 25.82 -2.25
C TYR A 1 -2.07 24.50 -1.89
N GLU A 2 -1.67 23.38 -2.51
CA GLU A 2 -2.21 22.04 -2.19
C GLU A 2 -2.13 21.69 -0.69
N ASP A 3 -0.93 21.77 -0.09
CA ASP A 3 -0.75 21.45 1.34
C ASP A 3 -1.65 22.28 2.25
N GLU A 4 -1.79 23.57 1.96
CA GLU A 4 -2.64 24.47 2.74
C GLU A 4 -4.13 24.14 2.56
N LEU A 5 -4.54 23.76 1.35
CA LEU A 5 -5.90 23.31 1.07
C LEU A 5 -6.23 22.01 1.83
N ILE A 6 -5.32 21.05 1.81
CA ILE A 6 -5.49 19.78 2.53
C ILE A 6 -5.57 20.04 4.03
N GLU A 7 -4.63 20.82 4.57
CA GLU A 7 -4.54 21.10 6.00
C GLU A 7 -5.71 21.93 6.53
N ARG A 8 -6.14 22.96 5.81
CA ARG A 8 -7.13 23.93 6.31
C ARG A 8 -8.55 23.60 5.92
N ILE A 9 -8.76 22.78 4.88
CA ILE A 9 -10.10 22.48 4.35
C ILE A 9 -10.35 20.98 4.33
N VAL A 10 -9.50 20.16 3.70
CA VAL A 10 -9.84 18.74 3.53
C VAL A 10 -9.84 17.99 4.85
N VAL A 11 -8.73 18.05 5.60
CA VAL A 11 -8.57 17.32 6.86
C VAL A 11 -9.60 17.74 7.91
N PRO A 12 -9.83 19.05 8.20
CA PRO A 12 -10.77 19.45 9.24
C PRO A 12 -12.20 18.97 9.00
N TYR A 13 -12.63 18.91 7.73
CA TYR A 13 -14.00 18.52 7.37
C TYR A 13 -14.18 17.01 7.17
N LEU A 14 -13.12 16.28 6.80
CA LEU A 14 -13.22 14.85 6.48
C LEU A 14 -12.63 13.91 7.53
N GLN A 15 -11.84 14.40 8.50
CA GLN A 15 -11.13 13.55 9.47
C GLN A 15 -12.02 12.64 10.35
N HIS A 16 -13.31 12.96 10.45
CA HIS A 16 -14.32 12.23 11.23
C HIS A 16 -15.48 11.74 10.35
N VAL A 17 -15.31 11.71 9.03
CA VAL A 17 -16.38 11.31 8.12
C VAL A 17 -16.81 9.85 8.31
N ASP A 18 -15.95 9.01 8.88
CA ASP A 18 -16.29 7.65 9.30
C ASP A 18 -17.48 7.61 10.29
N ALA A 19 -17.60 8.63 11.14
CA ALA A 19 -18.69 8.75 12.12
C ALA A 19 -20.01 9.27 11.52
N ASP A 20 -20.00 9.76 10.27
CA ASP A 20 -21.22 10.24 9.62
C ASP A 20 -22.23 9.07 9.47
N PRO A 21 -23.51 9.24 9.84
CA PRO A 21 -24.50 8.17 9.72
C PRO A 21 -24.83 7.83 8.25
N ASP A 22 -24.75 8.77 7.33
CA ASP A 22 -25.13 8.57 5.93
C ASP A 22 -23.99 7.95 5.12
N ILE A 23 -24.19 6.69 4.71
CA ILE A 23 -23.26 5.96 3.86
C ILE A 23 -22.97 6.66 2.52
N THR A 24 -23.92 7.44 2.01
CA THR A 24 -23.75 8.22 0.78
C THR A 24 -22.71 9.30 0.97
N ILE A 25 -22.76 10.01 2.10
CA ILE A 25 -21.76 11.04 2.46
C ILE A 25 -20.39 10.40 2.60
N ARG A 26 -20.30 9.30 3.37
CA ARG A 26 -19.03 8.55 3.53
C ARG A 26 -18.47 8.07 2.21
N ASN A 27 -19.32 7.57 1.32
CA ASN A 27 -18.91 7.09 -0.01
C ASN A 27 -18.41 8.22 -0.91
N VAL A 28 -19.06 9.39 -0.91
CA VAL A 28 -18.59 10.55 -1.69
C VAL A 28 -17.27 11.07 -1.13
N ALA A 29 -17.14 11.15 0.20
CA ALA A 29 -15.90 11.53 0.85
C ALA A 29 -14.76 10.56 0.52
N ALA A 30 -15.02 9.25 0.53
CA ALA A 30 -14.03 8.25 0.12
C ALA A 30 -13.54 8.47 -1.31
N ASN A 31 -14.44 8.75 -2.28
CA ASN A 31 -14.02 9.06 -3.65
C ASN A 31 -13.13 10.31 -3.71
N LEU A 32 -13.54 11.39 -3.06
CA LEU A 32 -12.77 12.64 -3.02
C LEU A 32 -11.37 12.42 -2.40
N LEU A 33 -11.29 11.71 -1.27
CA LEU A 33 -10.03 11.38 -0.62
C LEU A 33 -9.11 10.56 -1.54
N VAL A 34 -9.66 9.62 -2.31
CA VAL A 34 -8.89 8.81 -3.25
C VAL A 34 -8.35 9.66 -4.39
N ASP A 35 -9.18 10.53 -4.97
CA ASP A 35 -8.76 11.39 -6.07
C ASP A 35 -7.66 12.36 -5.60
N LEU A 36 -7.77 12.90 -4.39
CA LEU A 36 -6.70 13.72 -3.77
C LEU A 36 -5.42 12.90 -3.53
N CYS A 37 -5.51 11.68 -3.01
CA CYS A 37 -4.34 10.82 -2.78
C CYS A 37 -3.59 10.48 -4.07
N LEU A 38 -4.29 10.35 -5.21
CA LEU A 38 -3.67 10.04 -6.49
C LEU A 38 -2.78 11.19 -6.99
N GLU A 39 -3.24 12.42 -6.83
CA GLU A 39 -2.51 13.62 -7.24
C GLU A 39 -1.51 14.10 -6.18
N CYS A 40 -1.71 13.74 -4.90
CA CYS A 40 -0.87 14.27 -3.81
C CYS A 40 0.51 13.60 -3.74
N GLU A 41 1.55 14.43 -3.81
CA GLU A 41 2.96 14.02 -3.71
C GLU A 41 3.61 14.44 -2.38
N THR A 42 2.90 15.18 -1.54
CA THR A 42 3.42 15.67 -0.26
C THR A 42 3.09 14.70 0.87
N LYS A 43 3.72 14.91 2.03
CA LYS A 43 3.45 14.13 3.25
C LYS A 43 1.98 14.14 3.69
N ARG A 44 1.18 15.12 3.22
CA ARG A 44 -0.25 15.23 3.53
C ARG A 44 -1.06 14.06 2.96
N CYS A 45 -0.57 13.39 1.92
CA CYS A 45 -1.18 12.16 1.40
C CYS A 45 -1.33 11.07 2.48
N LEU A 46 -0.40 11.02 3.44
CA LEU A 46 -0.50 10.09 4.56
C LEU A 46 -1.70 10.38 5.46
N GLU A 47 -2.00 11.66 5.74
CA GLU A 47 -3.17 12.05 6.52
C GLU A 47 -4.47 11.69 5.80
N LEU A 48 -4.53 11.86 4.48
CA LEU A 48 -5.67 11.45 3.67
C LEU A 48 -5.88 9.92 3.70
N LEU A 49 -4.79 9.16 3.60
CA LEU A 49 -4.81 7.69 3.74
C LEU A 49 -5.26 7.25 5.14
N ASP A 50 -4.92 7.99 6.19
CA ASP A 50 -5.39 7.72 7.56
C ASP A 50 -6.92 7.90 7.66
N ILE A 51 -7.50 8.89 6.97
CA ILE A 51 -8.95 9.07 6.93
C ILE A 51 -9.62 7.92 6.16
N LEU A 52 -9.05 7.49 5.03
CA LEU A 52 -9.53 6.31 4.30
C LEU A 52 -9.48 5.04 5.16
N GLU A 53 -8.41 4.85 5.96
CA GLU A 53 -8.32 3.72 6.88
C GLU A 53 -9.44 3.74 7.93
N LYS A 54 -9.80 4.91 8.49
CA LYS A 54 -10.93 5.00 9.45
C LYS A 54 -12.24 4.52 8.83
N ILE A 55 -12.53 4.91 7.59
CA ILE A 55 -13.73 4.44 6.86
C ILE A 55 -13.69 2.92 6.70
N ILE A 56 -12.54 2.37 6.28
CA ILE A 56 -12.35 0.94 6.04
C ILE A 56 -12.46 0.12 7.34
N SER A 57 -11.94 0.65 8.45
CA SER A 57 -11.93 -0.02 9.74
C SER A 57 -13.24 0.10 10.52
N LYS A 58 -14.14 1.03 10.15
CA LYS A 58 -15.37 1.36 10.88
C LYS A 58 -16.16 0.13 11.35
N PRO A 59 -16.44 -0.90 10.52
CA PRO A 59 -17.27 -2.01 10.99
C PRO A 59 -16.71 -2.78 12.18
N PHE A 60 -15.39 -2.94 12.22
CA PHE A 60 -14.68 -3.65 13.28
C PHE A 60 -14.69 -2.89 14.61
N LEU A 61 -15.13 -1.62 14.64
CA LEU A 61 -15.27 -0.84 15.88
C LEU A 61 -16.61 -1.06 16.58
N SER A 62 -17.62 -1.57 15.86
CA SER A 62 -19.01 -1.65 16.34
C SER A 62 -19.45 -3.04 16.80
N ASP A 63 -18.60 -4.06 16.62
CA ASP A 63 -18.86 -5.49 16.87
C ASP A 63 -20.20 -6.01 16.28
N THR A 64 -20.76 -5.29 15.32
CA THR A 64 -22.06 -5.58 14.73
C THR A 64 -21.86 -6.28 13.38
N PRO A 65 -22.40 -7.49 13.19
CA PRO A 65 -22.32 -8.18 11.91
C PRO A 65 -23.00 -7.39 10.80
N ILE A 66 -22.33 -7.31 9.65
CA ILE A 66 -22.88 -6.71 8.43
C ILE A 66 -23.53 -7.82 7.61
N THR A 67 -24.79 -7.62 7.25
CA THR A 67 -25.60 -8.63 6.55
C THR A 67 -25.91 -8.27 5.10
N ALA A 68 -25.87 -6.99 4.73
CA ALA A 68 -26.18 -6.54 3.38
C ALA A 68 -25.00 -5.85 2.70
N ASP A 69 -24.83 -6.17 1.42
CA ASP A 69 -23.80 -5.58 0.55
C ASP A 69 -23.96 -4.05 0.40
N ALA A 70 -25.21 -3.58 0.48
CA ALA A 70 -25.54 -2.15 0.41
C ALA A 70 -24.96 -1.34 1.58
N ASP A 71 -24.72 -1.98 2.73
CA ASP A 71 -24.25 -1.33 3.96
C ASP A 71 -22.72 -1.08 3.97
N ILE A 72 -22.03 -1.51 2.91
CA ILE A 72 -20.55 -1.43 2.81
C ILE A 72 -20.08 -0.74 1.54
N LYS A 73 -20.96 0.04 0.90
CA LYS A 73 -20.65 0.74 -0.35
C LYS A 73 -19.46 1.69 -0.21
N ASP A 74 -19.44 2.47 0.85
CA ASP A 74 -18.33 3.37 1.23
C ASP A 74 -17.02 2.61 1.44
N ILE A 75 -17.07 1.45 2.11
CA ILE A 75 -15.90 0.59 2.36
C ILE A 75 -15.37 0.01 1.06
N LYS A 76 -16.24 -0.52 0.20
CA LYS A 76 -15.84 -1.04 -1.12
C LYS A 76 -15.16 0.04 -1.96
N THR A 77 -15.74 1.25 -1.98
CA THR A 77 -15.15 2.41 -2.65
C THR A 77 -13.78 2.76 -2.07
N ALA A 78 -13.65 2.84 -0.74
CA ALA A 78 -12.39 3.16 -0.09
C ALA A 78 -11.32 2.09 -0.36
N VAL A 79 -11.64 0.80 -0.22
CA VAL A 79 -10.72 -0.31 -0.51
C VAL A 79 -10.28 -0.33 -1.97
N ALA A 80 -11.22 -0.21 -2.92
CA ALA A 80 -10.90 -0.14 -4.34
C ALA A 80 -10.03 1.08 -4.67
N GLY A 81 -10.31 2.22 -4.02
CA GLY A 81 -9.51 3.42 -4.12
C GLY A 81 -8.09 3.26 -3.56
N VAL A 82 -7.92 2.64 -2.40
CA VAL A 82 -6.59 2.34 -1.81
C VAL A 82 -5.80 1.37 -2.68
N ILE A 83 -6.45 0.39 -3.32
CA ILE A 83 -5.83 -0.49 -4.33
C ILE A 83 -5.32 0.36 -5.51
N ARG A 84 -6.13 1.28 -6.03
CA ARG A 84 -5.74 2.19 -7.12
C ARG A 84 -4.58 3.10 -6.73
N ILE A 85 -4.59 3.63 -5.50
CA ILE A 85 -3.50 4.43 -4.95
C ILE A 85 -2.22 3.58 -4.86
N LEU A 86 -2.29 2.36 -4.34
CA LEU A 86 -1.13 1.46 -4.27
C LEU A 86 -0.57 1.20 -5.68
N ALA A 87 -1.41 0.76 -6.62
CA ALA A 87 -0.99 0.45 -7.99
C ALA A 87 -0.34 1.64 -8.72
N THR A 88 -0.77 2.87 -8.40
CA THR A 88 -0.21 4.10 -8.97
C THR A 88 1.07 4.50 -8.25
N LYS A 89 1.01 4.59 -6.92
CA LYS A 89 2.08 5.17 -6.09
C LYS A 89 3.29 4.26 -5.93
N ILE A 90 3.21 2.97 -6.28
CA ILE A 90 4.41 2.11 -6.32
C ILE A 90 5.48 2.67 -7.25
N TYR A 91 5.11 3.46 -8.27
CA TYR A 91 6.03 4.04 -9.25
C TYR A 91 6.45 5.48 -8.96
N THR A 92 6.04 6.07 -7.84
CA THR A 92 6.27 7.49 -7.53
C THR A 92 6.89 7.68 -6.16
N LEU A 93 7.68 8.74 -5.99
CA LEU A 93 8.11 9.20 -4.67
C LEU A 93 7.06 10.13 -4.04
N PRO A 94 7.01 10.20 -2.69
CA PRO A 94 7.73 9.36 -1.74
C PRO A 94 7.11 7.95 -1.63
N SER A 95 7.94 6.90 -1.61
CA SER A 95 7.52 5.50 -1.50
C SER A 95 6.64 5.20 -0.27
N SER A 96 6.70 6.07 0.74
CA SER A 96 5.85 6.02 1.94
C SER A 96 4.35 5.98 1.62
N HIS A 97 3.90 6.58 0.52
CA HIS A 97 2.48 6.57 0.12
C HIS A 97 2.03 5.16 -0.28
N ALA A 98 2.81 4.48 -1.12
CA ALA A 98 2.55 3.09 -1.51
C ALA A 98 2.63 2.15 -0.30
N ILE A 99 3.63 2.33 0.57
CA ILE A 99 3.77 1.51 1.78
C ILE A 99 2.56 1.69 2.70
N ARG A 100 2.09 2.93 2.90
CA ARG A 100 0.92 3.20 3.73
C ARG A 100 -0.34 2.55 3.15
N ALA A 101 -0.57 2.68 1.84
CA ALA A 101 -1.69 2.03 1.15
C ALA A 101 -1.65 0.50 1.29
N TYR A 102 -0.48 -0.12 1.08
CA TYR A 102 -0.28 -1.55 1.32
C TYR A 102 -0.62 -1.96 2.76
N ARG A 103 -0.16 -1.17 3.75
CA ARG A 103 -0.42 -1.44 5.17
C ARG A 103 -1.91 -1.41 5.51
N ILE A 104 -2.66 -0.44 4.98
CA ILE A 104 -4.12 -0.37 5.16
C ILE A 104 -4.77 -1.68 4.70
N LEU A 105 -4.44 -2.10 3.48
CA LEU A 105 -5.02 -3.29 2.86
C LEU A 105 -4.68 -4.58 3.62
N VAL A 106 -3.42 -4.77 4.00
CA VAL A 106 -2.99 -6.01 4.68
C VAL A 106 -3.54 -6.07 6.11
N ASN A 107 -3.56 -4.95 6.82
CA ASN A 107 -4.17 -4.86 8.15
C ASN A 107 -5.67 -5.18 8.07
N HIS A 108 -6.36 -4.68 7.05
CA HIS A 108 -7.77 -4.96 6.86
C HIS A 108 -8.05 -6.45 6.64
N LEU A 109 -7.24 -7.14 5.82
CA LEU A 109 -7.32 -8.60 5.68
C LEU A 109 -7.03 -9.33 6.99
N GLU A 110 -6.03 -8.90 7.77
CA GLU A 110 -5.75 -9.49 9.07
C GLU A 110 -6.95 -9.35 10.03
N GLN A 111 -7.63 -8.18 10.05
CA GLN A 111 -8.84 -8.01 10.86
C GLN A 111 -9.98 -8.91 10.39
N HIS A 112 -10.19 -9.07 9.07
CA HIS A 112 -11.19 -9.99 8.54
C HIS A 112 -11.02 -11.44 9.05
N TYR A 113 -9.78 -11.92 9.18
CA TYR A 113 -9.51 -13.27 9.69
C TYR A 113 -9.38 -13.35 11.21
N LYS A 114 -9.26 -12.21 11.90
CA LYS A 114 -9.30 -12.13 13.35
C LYS A 114 -10.75 -12.08 13.87
N GLU A 115 -11.62 -11.36 13.16
CA GLU A 115 -13.02 -11.10 13.53
C GLU A 115 -13.95 -11.46 12.35
N PRO A 116 -14.02 -12.75 11.96
CA PRO A 116 -14.71 -13.19 10.74
C PRO A 116 -16.23 -12.99 10.78
N HIS A 117 -16.82 -12.79 11.96
CA HIS A 117 -18.26 -12.58 12.14
C HIS A 117 -18.74 -11.25 11.58
N ILE A 118 -17.88 -10.23 11.48
CA ILE A 118 -18.25 -8.88 11.00
C ILE A 118 -18.67 -8.92 9.51
N PHE A 119 -17.98 -9.72 8.69
CA PHE A 119 -18.21 -9.83 7.24
C PHE A 119 -18.44 -11.28 6.80
N HIS A 120 -19.17 -12.06 7.60
CA HIS A 120 -19.34 -13.50 7.38
C HIS A 120 -19.85 -13.83 5.97
N GLU A 121 -20.88 -13.12 5.51
CA GLU A 121 -21.53 -13.33 4.20
C GLU A 121 -20.91 -12.48 3.07
N LEU A 122 -19.97 -11.59 3.38
CA LEU A 122 -19.46 -10.57 2.45
C LEU A 122 -17.99 -10.80 2.14
N SER A 123 -17.74 -11.60 1.10
CA SER A 123 -16.40 -11.98 0.65
C SER A 123 -15.77 -11.00 -0.35
N THR A 124 -16.55 -10.10 -0.94
CA THR A 124 -16.10 -9.21 -2.03
C THR A 124 -14.88 -8.38 -1.65
N ILE A 125 -14.84 -7.84 -0.43
CA ILE A 125 -13.71 -7.03 0.02
C ILE A 125 -12.43 -7.88 0.11
N ARG A 126 -12.51 -9.06 0.76
CA ARG A 126 -11.38 -10.00 0.84
C ARG A 126 -10.86 -10.37 -0.54
N TYR A 127 -11.79 -10.68 -1.46
CA TYR A 127 -11.47 -10.99 -2.85
C TYR A 127 -10.67 -9.87 -3.52
N LEU A 128 -11.15 -8.61 -3.45
CA LEU A 128 -10.50 -7.46 -4.06
C LEU A 128 -9.07 -7.24 -3.53
N VAL A 129 -8.89 -7.35 -2.22
CA VAL A 129 -7.56 -7.14 -1.61
C VAL A 129 -6.60 -8.27 -1.98
N PHE A 130 -7.04 -9.52 -1.94
CA PHE A 130 -6.21 -10.64 -2.39
C PHE A 130 -5.86 -10.54 -3.86
N GLU A 131 -6.83 -10.20 -4.71
CA GLU A 131 -6.59 -10.01 -6.13
C GLU A 131 -5.52 -8.93 -6.36
N CYS A 132 -5.57 -7.83 -5.60
CA CYS A 132 -4.54 -6.81 -5.63
C CYS A 132 -3.16 -7.37 -5.28
N PHE A 133 -3.02 -8.06 -4.16
CA PHE A 133 -1.71 -8.58 -3.73
C PHE A 133 -1.17 -9.65 -4.67
N LEU A 134 -2.02 -10.53 -5.16
CA LEU A 134 -1.67 -11.60 -6.10
C LEU A 134 -1.36 -11.09 -7.51
N LYS A 135 -1.62 -9.81 -7.83
CA LYS A 135 -1.22 -9.17 -9.08
C LYS A 135 0.18 -8.54 -9.01
N ILE A 136 0.69 -8.22 -7.83
CA ILE A 136 2.03 -7.64 -7.67
C ILE A 136 3.08 -8.66 -8.16
N ARG A 137 4.04 -8.20 -8.96
CA ARG A 137 5.18 -9.00 -9.44
C ARG A 137 6.48 -8.30 -9.05
N ALA A 138 7.56 -9.07 -9.00
CA ALA A 138 8.90 -8.55 -8.81
C ALA A 138 9.79 -8.99 -9.97
N ASN A 139 10.75 -8.14 -10.37
CA ASN A 139 11.78 -8.54 -11.33
C ASN A 139 12.94 -9.28 -10.63
N SER A 140 13.97 -9.67 -11.40
CA SER A 140 15.16 -10.35 -10.87
C SER A 140 15.98 -9.55 -9.86
N LEU A 141 15.73 -8.24 -9.77
CA LEU A 141 16.34 -7.31 -8.82
C LEU A 141 15.37 -6.94 -7.68
N TYR A 142 14.26 -7.68 -7.53
CA TYR A 142 13.24 -7.50 -6.51
C TYR A 142 12.43 -6.20 -6.60
N HIS A 143 12.60 -5.39 -7.64
CA HIS A 143 11.78 -4.20 -7.86
C HIS A 143 10.34 -4.60 -8.13
N LEU A 144 9.38 -3.91 -7.50
CA LEU A 144 7.97 -4.24 -7.58
C LEU A 144 7.31 -3.63 -8.83
N GLY A 145 6.37 -4.36 -9.41
CA GLY A 145 5.53 -3.91 -10.50
C GLY A 145 4.09 -4.37 -10.31
N TYR A 146 3.16 -3.60 -10.86
CA TYR A 146 1.74 -3.87 -10.86
C TYR A 146 1.22 -3.88 -12.30
N PRO A 147 0.35 -4.84 -12.69
CA PRO A 147 -0.12 -4.96 -14.06
C PRO A 147 -0.88 -3.73 -14.53
N GLU A 148 -0.63 -3.30 -15.76
CA GLU A 148 -1.38 -2.21 -16.36
C GLU A 148 -2.82 -2.63 -16.64
N THR A 149 -3.79 -1.75 -16.40
CA THR A 149 -5.22 -2.07 -16.52
C THR A 149 -5.61 -2.53 -17.93
N ALA A 150 -4.97 -1.98 -18.96
CA ALA A 150 -5.29 -2.29 -20.35
C ALA A 150 -4.77 -3.66 -20.81
N SER A 151 -3.57 -4.05 -20.37
CA SER A 151 -2.87 -5.24 -20.84
C SER A 151 -2.97 -6.43 -19.89
N GLY A 152 -3.21 -6.17 -18.60
CA GLY A 152 -3.11 -7.18 -17.55
C GLY A 152 -1.68 -7.69 -17.32
N THR A 153 -0.67 -7.02 -17.87
CA THR A 153 0.74 -7.40 -17.73
C THR A 153 1.58 -6.31 -17.07
N VAL A 154 2.65 -6.72 -16.40
CA VAL A 154 3.63 -5.79 -15.82
C VAL A 154 4.63 -5.39 -16.90
N THR A 155 4.53 -4.15 -17.36
CA THR A 155 5.41 -3.57 -18.40
C THR A 155 6.60 -2.83 -17.82
N HIS A 156 6.47 -2.33 -16.58
CA HIS A 156 7.49 -1.56 -15.88
C HIS A 156 7.60 -2.02 -14.42
N PHE A 157 8.79 -1.86 -13.85
CA PHE A 157 9.06 -2.11 -12.44
C PHE A 157 9.52 -0.81 -11.78
N SER A 158 9.06 -0.56 -10.56
CA SER A 158 9.35 0.65 -9.80
C SER A 158 10.84 0.75 -9.49
N PRO A 159 11.50 1.88 -9.80
CA PRO A 159 12.89 2.10 -9.39
C PRO A 159 13.02 2.43 -7.89
N TYR A 160 11.90 2.63 -7.17
CA TYR A 160 11.87 3.15 -5.80
C TYR A 160 11.45 2.11 -4.76
N LEU A 161 10.68 1.09 -5.14
CA LEU A 161 10.10 0.13 -4.21
C LEU A 161 10.55 -1.29 -4.55
N VAL A 162 11.23 -1.92 -3.59
CA VAL A 162 11.88 -3.21 -3.73
C VAL A 162 11.35 -4.16 -2.67
N LEU A 163 11.18 -5.44 -3.01
CA LEU A 163 10.84 -6.48 -2.06
C LEU A 163 11.97 -6.66 -1.05
N GLU A 164 11.63 -6.70 0.23
CA GLU A 164 12.58 -7.10 1.26
C GLU A 164 12.96 -8.58 1.05
N HIS A 165 14.21 -8.83 0.70
CA HIS A 165 14.74 -10.18 0.50
C HIS A 165 15.83 -10.48 1.52
N ALA A 166 15.48 -11.32 2.51
CA ALA A 166 16.31 -11.73 3.65
C ALA A 166 16.77 -10.57 4.56
N PRO A 167 17.09 -10.83 5.85
CA PRO A 167 17.66 -9.81 6.70
C PRO A 167 19.03 -9.46 6.12
N GLN A 168 19.17 -8.25 5.56
CA GLN A 168 20.49 -7.75 5.25
C GLN A 168 21.30 -7.72 6.55
N PRO A 169 22.54 -8.25 6.59
CA PRO A 169 23.42 -7.95 7.71
C PRO A 169 23.56 -6.43 7.79
N PRO A 170 23.62 -5.83 9.00
CA PRO A 170 23.59 -4.39 9.15
C PRO A 170 24.67 -3.76 8.26
N GLU A 171 24.22 -2.98 7.28
CA GLU A 171 25.11 -2.24 6.41
C GLU A 171 26.02 -1.38 7.29
N ARG A 172 27.34 -1.59 7.13
CA ARG A 172 28.33 -0.73 7.76
C ARG A 172 28.05 0.69 7.33
N LEU A 173 27.61 1.50 8.29
CA LEU A 173 27.61 2.95 8.24
C LEU A 173 28.87 3.42 7.51
N THR A 174 28.72 3.89 6.28
CA THR A 174 29.74 4.71 5.63
C THR A 174 29.67 6.10 6.25
N SER A 175 30.07 6.18 7.51
CA SER A 175 30.36 7.44 8.18
C SER A 175 31.67 7.97 7.61
N THR A 176 31.54 9.06 6.86
CA THR A 176 32.64 9.96 6.54
C THR A 176 33.26 10.48 7.85
N THR A 177 34.44 9.97 8.21
CA THR A 177 35.34 10.63 9.14
C THR A 177 36.70 10.81 8.47
N SER A 178 36.92 12.02 8.00
CA SER A 178 38.22 12.61 7.74
C SER A 178 39.04 12.68 9.02
N THR A 179 40.28 12.16 9.03
CA THR A 179 41.49 12.89 9.47
C THR A 179 42.79 12.07 9.34
N THR A 180 43.70 12.62 8.54
CA THR A 180 45.18 12.73 8.70
C THR A 180 46.10 11.50 8.61
N GLY A 181 46.96 11.52 7.58
CA GLY A 181 48.37 11.10 7.69
C GLY A 181 48.92 10.26 6.53
N GLY A 182 49.72 10.84 5.63
CA GLY A 182 50.57 10.06 4.72
C GLY A 182 50.86 10.71 3.37
N SER A 183 52.05 11.30 3.22
CA SER A 183 52.58 11.96 2.03
C SER A 183 52.90 10.95 0.92
N SER A 184 52.34 11.12 -0.28
CA SER A 184 52.80 10.50 -1.54
C SER A 184 52.26 11.28 -2.76
N PRO A 185 52.99 11.36 -3.89
CA PRO A 185 52.62 12.19 -5.04
C PRO A 185 51.45 11.57 -5.85
N PRO A 186 50.61 12.37 -6.54
CA PRO A 186 49.44 11.85 -7.25
C PRO A 186 49.81 11.31 -8.65
N PRO A 187 49.18 10.20 -9.10
CA PRO A 187 49.20 9.78 -10.51
C PRO A 187 48.23 10.64 -11.36
N PRO A 188 48.35 10.64 -12.69
CA PRO A 188 47.59 11.53 -13.57
C PRO A 188 46.07 11.26 -13.54
N LEU A 189 45.31 12.35 -13.71
CA LEU A 189 43.85 12.42 -13.69
C LEU A 189 43.23 11.59 -14.84
N SER A 190 42.71 10.40 -14.50
CA SER A 190 41.70 9.73 -15.31
C SER A 190 40.36 10.46 -15.15
N PRO A 191 39.54 10.60 -16.22
CA PRO A 191 38.23 11.24 -16.10
C PRO A 191 37.36 10.45 -15.11
N ALA A 192 36.75 11.18 -14.17
CA ALA A 192 35.93 10.60 -13.12
C ALA A 192 34.83 9.71 -13.73
N PRO A 193 34.66 8.46 -13.27
CA PRO A 193 33.53 7.65 -13.70
C PRO A 193 32.25 8.40 -13.31
N HIS A 194 31.32 8.50 -14.27
CA HIS A 194 29.99 9.07 -14.07
C HIS A 194 29.46 8.68 -12.70
N GLN A 195 29.23 9.67 -11.83
CA GLN A 195 28.57 9.45 -10.54
C GLN A 195 27.22 8.78 -10.84
N GLN A 196 27.12 7.47 -10.61
CA GLN A 196 25.84 6.79 -10.59
C GLN A 196 25.03 7.47 -9.48
N ILE A 197 24.03 8.25 -9.88
CA ILE A 197 23.02 8.79 -8.97
C ILE A 197 22.38 7.58 -8.32
N SER A 198 22.70 7.30 -7.06
CA SER A 198 22.07 6.21 -6.32
C SER A 198 20.61 6.58 -6.09
N CYS A 199 19.71 5.87 -6.77
CA CYS A 199 18.28 5.96 -6.50
C CYS A 199 18.05 5.43 -5.08
N GLN A 200 17.44 6.22 -4.20
CA GLN A 200 17.07 5.74 -2.87
C GLN A 200 15.92 4.73 -3.02
N THR A 201 16.23 3.44 -2.80
CA THR A 201 15.25 2.36 -2.79
C THR A 201 14.66 2.18 -1.41
N THR A 202 13.36 1.88 -1.35
CA THR A 202 12.64 1.55 -0.13
C THR A 202 12.22 0.09 -0.16
N HIS A 203 12.39 -0.61 0.97
CA HIS A 203 12.06 -2.03 1.08
C HIS A 203 10.64 -2.27 1.60
N LEU A 204 9.94 -3.24 1.01
CA LEU A 204 8.60 -3.68 1.41
C LEU A 204 8.60 -5.14 1.85
N SER A 205 8.12 -5.40 3.07
CA SER A 205 7.96 -6.75 3.61
C SER A 205 6.61 -7.37 3.24
N LEU A 206 6.62 -8.60 2.73
CA LEU A 206 5.40 -9.38 2.47
C LEU A 206 4.95 -10.26 3.66
N ALA A 207 5.65 -10.23 4.80
CA ALA A 207 5.36 -11.12 5.91
C ALA A 207 3.88 -11.14 6.34
N HIS A 208 3.26 -9.95 6.45
CA HIS A 208 1.85 -9.82 6.82
C HIS A 208 0.90 -10.30 5.70
N ALA A 209 1.24 -10.05 4.43
CA ALA A 209 0.44 -10.54 3.30
C ALA A 209 0.49 -12.08 3.22
N CYS A 210 1.67 -12.68 3.39
CA CYS A 210 1.83 -14.13 3.46
C CYS A 210 1.05 -14.72 4.64
N LYS A 211 1.09 -14.08 5.81
CA LYS A 211 0.29 -14.48 6.97
C LYS A 211 -1.21 -14.39 6.67
N ALA A 212 -1.69 -13.35 5.99
CA ALA A 212 -3.08 -13.24 5.57
C ALA A 212 -3.48 -14.36 4.59
N VAL A 213 -2.61 -14.73 3.65
CA VAL A 213 -2.82 -15.88 2.74
C VAL A 213 -2.94 -17.18 3.53
N ILE A 214 -2.06 -17.42 4.50
CA ILE A 214 -2.12 -18.61 5.38
C ILE A 214 -3.45 -18.62 6.17
N SER A 215 -3.85 -17.47 6.72
CA SER A 215 -5.14 -17.34 7.42
C SER A 215 -6.32 -17.64 6.50
N CYS A 216 -6.29 -17.15 5.25
CA CYS A 216 -7.29 -17.45 4.23
C CYS A 216 -7.40 -18.95 3.97
N ILE A 217 -6.29 -19.64 3.70
CA ILE A 217 -6.31 -21.09 3.44
C ILE A 217 -6.90 -21.86 4.62
N LYS A 218 -6.66 -21.42 5.86
CA LYS A 218 -7.11 -22.09 7.07
C LYS A 218 -8.58 -21.83 7.42
N GLN A 219 -9.11 -20.66 7.08
CA GLN A 219 -10.35 -20.14 7.68
C GLN A 219 -11.40 -19.72 6.65
N GLU A 220 -11.03 -19.50 5.39
CA GLU A 220 -11.97 -18.99 4.37
C GLU A 220 -13.06 -20.01 4.04
N LYS A 221 -14.29 -19.51 3.98
CA LYS A 221 -15.48 -20.31 3.64
C LYS A 221 -16.01 -19.99 2.25
N ASP A 222 -15.68 -18.83 1.70
CA ASP A 222 -16.09 -18.44 0.35
C ASP A 222 -15.18 -19.10 -0.71
N TRP A 223 -15.81 -19.88 -1.60
CA TRP A 223 -15.09 -20.59 -2.65
C TRP A 223 -14.40 -19.66 -3.66
N LYS A 224 -14.97 -18.49 -3.99
CA LYS A 224 -14.36 -17.57 -4.96
C LYS A 224 -13.05 -17.00 -4.44
N VAL A 225 -13.00 -16.66 -3.15
CA VAL A 225 -11.77 -16.17 -2.49
C VAL A 225 -10.73 -17.28 -2.45
N LEU A 226 -11.11 -18.48 -2.00
CA LEU A 226 -10.18 -19.61 -1.92
C LEU A 226 -9.67 -20.02 -3.31
N GLN A 227 -10.54 -20.07 -4.31
CA GLN A 227 -10.18 -20.38 -5.70
C GLN A 227 -9.19 -19.37 -6.26
N LEU A 228 -9.37 -18.07 -6.01
CA LEU A 228 -8.44 -17.02 -6.43
C LEU A 228 -7.04 -17.30 -5.85
N ILE A 229 -6.96 -17.53 -4.54
CA ILE A 229 -5.70 -17.79 -3.83
C ILE A 229 -5.01 -19.04 -4.39
N LEU A 230 -5.73 -20.15 -4.54
CA LEU A 230 -5.17 -21.41 -5.03
C LEU A 230 -4.74 -21.34 -6.49
N ARG A 231 -5.39 -20.53 -7.32
CA ARG A 231 -5.07 -20.38 -8.74
C ARG A 231 -3.85 -19.49 -8.98
N GLU A 232 -3.71 -18.41 -8.23
CA GLU A 232 -2.66 -17.41 -8.48
C GLU A 232 -1.37 -17.67 -7.67
N MET A 233 -1.44 -18.37 -6.53
CA MET A 233 -0.26 -18.64 -5.69
C MET A 233 0.87 -19.43 -6.37
N PRO A 234 0.62 -20.38 -7.28
CA PRO A 234 1.70 -21.11 -7.97
C PRO A 234 2.50 -20.27 -8.99
N GLN A 235 2.08 -19.04 -9.28
CA GLN A 235 2.72 -18.14 -10.25
C GLN A 235 3.76 -17.23 -9.61
#